data_AF-A0A6J5JLE8-F1
#
_entry.id   AF-A0A6J5JLE8-F1
#
_cell.length_a   1.000
_cell.length_b   1.000
_cell.length_c   1.000
_cell.angle_alpha   90.00
_cell.angle_beta   90.00
_cell.angle_gamma   90.00
#
_symmetry.space_group_name_H-M   'P 1'
#
loop_
_entity.id
_entity.type
_entity.pdbx_description
1 polymer ?
#
loop_
_entity_poly.entity_id
_entity_poly.type
_entity_poly.pdbx_seq_one_letter_code
_entity_poly.pdbx_strand_id
1 'polypeptide(L)'
;MNSQVLSLILAVWGAVLSTALGAIKIGEVWRDRHRIDIGYSFCSDEQRGNTITIRNLSGRPLILSYWELQLRHGRWPCARYNTFQSPELDELVDSRIEPYSSYPLVFSEADHFDWDKGALIGRPLYIRLHFAGRRPTRLFVYPGS
;
A
#
# COMPACT_ATOMS: atom_id res chain seq x y z
N MET A 1 38.15 18.88 -38.49
CA MET A 1 38.11 17.78 -37.50
C MET A 1 37.58 18.19 -36.13
N ASN A 2 37.95 19.35 -35.57
CA ASN A 2 37.54 19.75 -34.20
C ASN A 2 36.03 20.03 -34.02
N SER A 3 35.34 20.53 -35.06
CA SER A 3 33.90 20.86 -34.98
C SER A 3 32.99 19.63 -34.90
N GLN A 4 33.35 18.54 -35.58
CA GLN A 4 32.59 17.29 -35.56
C GLN A 4 32.71 16.57 -34.22
N VAL A 5 33.93 16.53 -33.64
CA VAL A 5 34.17 15.95 -32.31
C VAL A 5 33.42 16.74 -31.24
N LEU A 6 33.45 18.07 -31.30
CA LEU A 6 32.71 18.93 -30.37
C LEU A 6 31.19 18.73 -30.51
N SER A 7 30.67 18.60 -31.73
CA SER A 7 29.26 18.31 -31.98
C SER A 7 28.85 16.93 -31.43
N LEU A 8 29.69 15.91 -31.60
CA LEU A 8 29.47 14.57 -31.05
C LEU A 8 29.42 14.60 -29.52
N ILE A 9 30.37 15.30 -28.88
CA ILE A 9 30.43 15.43 -27.42
C ILE A 9 29.18 16.13 -26.90
N LEU A 10 28.76 17.23 -27.53
CA LEU A 10 27.53 17.94 -27.15
C LEU A 10 26.28 17.07 -27.33
N ALA A 11 26.21 16.28 -28.41
CA ALA A 11 25.10 15.37 -28.66
C ALA A 11 25.01 14.26 -27.60
N VAL A 12 26.14 13.67 -27.21
CA VAL A 12 26.20 12.66 -26.14
C VAL A 12 25.78 13.27 -24.80
N TRP A 13 26.27 14.45 -24.46
CA TRP A 13 25.87 15.16 -23.24
C TRP A 13 24.38 15.49 -23.23
N GLY A 14 23.85 16.00 -24.34
CA GLY A 14 22.42 16.28 -24.48
C GLY A 14 21.56 15.03 -24.33
N ALA A 15 21.98 13.91 -24.92
CA ALA A 15 21.28 12.62 -24.81
C ALA A 15 21.29 12.08 -23.37
N VAL A 16 22.44 12.13 -22.68
CA VAL A 16 22.56 11.69 -21.28
C VAL A 16 21.68 12.53 -20.36
N LEU A 17 21.75 13.86 -20.47
CA LEU A 17 20.96 14.78 -19.64
C LEU A 17 19.46 14.58 -19.87
N SER A 18 19.04 14.46 -21.14
CA SER A 18 17.64 14.25 -21.50
C SER A 18 17.12 12.90 -20.98
N THR A 19 17.95 11.86 -21.07
CA THR A 19 17.60 10.53 -20.55
C THR A 19 17.48 10.54 -19.03
N ALA A 20 18.39 11.22 -18.33
CA ALA A 20 18.35 11.35 -16.87
C ALA A 20 17.09 12.11 -16.40
N LEU A 21 16.79 13.25 -17.01
CA LEU A 21 15.57 14.01 -16.72
C LEU A 21 14.30 13.21 -17.02
N GLY A 22 14.28 12.49 -18.14
CA GLY A 22 13.19 11.59 -18.49
C GLY A 22 12.98 10.50 -17.45
N ALA A 23 14.06 9.83 -17.01
CA ALA A 23 13.99 8.81 -15.97
C ALA A 23 13.48 9.36 -14.63
N ILE A 24 13.96 10.54 -14.21
CA ILE A 24 13.48 11.22 -12.99
C ILE A 24 11.98 11.48 -13.09
N LYS A 25 11.49 12.04 -14.21
CA LYS A 25 10.06 12.30 -14.39
C LYS A 25 9.20 11.04 -14.41
N ILE A 26 9.67 9.98 -15.04
CA ILE A 26 8.99 8.67 -15.00
C ILE A 26 8.91 8.17 -13.55
N GLY A 27 10.01 8.30 -12.79
CA GLY A 27 10.06 7.94 -11.37
C GLY A 27 9.08 8.74 -10.50
N GLU A 28 9.02 10.06 -10.68
CA GLU A 28 8.07 10.94 -9.97
C GLU A 28 6.62 10.56 -10.27
N VAL A 29 6.27 10.42 -11.55
CA VAL A 29 4.90 10.05 -11.97
C VAL A 29 4.51 8.67 -11.44
N TRP A 30 5.45 7.73 -11.44
CA TRP A 30 5.19 6.40 -10.92
C TRP A 30 4.98 6.42 -9.39
N ARG A 31 5.82 7.15 -8.66
CA ARG A 31 5.69 7.32 -7.21
C ARG A 31 4.38 8.01 -6.82
N ASP A 32 4.04 9.12 -7.48
CA ASP A 32 2.85 9.91 -7.15
C ASP A 32 1.55 9.16 -7.45
N ARG A 33 1.56 8.24 -8.41
CA ARG A 33 0.41 7.39 -8.74
C ARG A 33 0.13 6.29 -7.70
N HIS A 34 1.09 5.97 -6.82
CA HIS A 34 1.04 4.81 -5.93
C HIS A 34 1.28 5.15 -4.45
N ARG A 35 0.93 6.37 -4.00
CA ARG A 35 1.05 6.74 -2.59
C ARG A 35 -0.22 6.33 -1.83
N ILE A 36 -0.14 5.19 -1.16
CA ILE A 36 -1.15 4.72 -0.21
C ILE A 36 -0.46 4.61 1.13
N ASP A 37 -1.04 5.22 2.15
CA ASP A 37 -0.56 5.17 3.53
C ASP A 37 -1.56 4.39 4.39
N ILE A 38 -1.05 3.63 5.37
CA ILE A 38 -1.88 2.82 6.26
C ILE A 38 -1.65 3.30 7.69
N GLY A 39 -2.72 3.81 8.29
CA GLY A 39 -2.79 4.09 9.71
C GLY A 39 -3.47 2.93 10.46
N TYR A 40 -3.12 2.77 11.73
CA TYR A 40 -3.81 1.86 12.64
C TYR A 40 -4.15 2.58 13.93
N SER A 41 -5.29 2.24 14.50
CA SER A 41 -5.71 2.62 15.83
C SER A 41 -6.35 1.39 16.45
N PHE A 42 -5.61 0.71 17.31
CA PHE A 42 -6.09 -0.49 17.99
C PHE A 42 -6.49 -0.12 19.40
N CYS A 43 -7.70 -0.52 19.79
CA CYS A 43 -8.24 -0.30 21.12
C CYS A 43 -8.43 -1.64 21.79
N SER A 44 -8.21 -1.73 23.10
CA SER A 44 -8.50 -2.95 23.86
C SER A 44 -9.98 -3.08 24.23
N ASP A 45 -10.78 -2.03 23.96
CA ASP A 45 -12.20 -1.98 24.23
C ASP A 45 -12.99 -2.48 23.02
N GLU A 46 -13.71 -3.58 23.20
CA GLU A 46 -14.51 -4.26 22.17
C GLU A 46 -15.57 -3.33 21.56
N GLN A 47 -16.06 -2.32 22.30
CA GLN A 47 -17.06 -1.36 21.80
C GLN A 47 -16.48 -0.29 20.87
N ARG A 48 -15.20 0.08 21.06
CA ARG A 48 -14.50 1.01 20.17
C ARG A 48 -13.86 0.29 18.97
N GLY A 49 -13.52 -0.98 19.17
CA GLY A 49 -12.96 -1.85 18.15
C GLY A 49 -11.56 -1.44 17.68
N ASN A 50 -11.11 -2.10 16.63
CA ASN A 50 -9.86 -1.78 15.93
C ASN A 50 -10.19 -1.03 14.64
N THR A 51 -9.40 -0.01 14.31
CA THR A 51 -9.58 0.74 13.06
C THR A 51 -8.28 0.72 12.25
N ILE A 52 -8.36 0.28 11.00
CA ILE A 52 -7.29 0.43 10.00
C ILE A 52 -7.72 1.51 9.02
N THR A 53 -6.96 2.59 8.95
CA THR A 53 -7.26 3.71 8.06
C THR A 53 -6.43 3.61 6.80
N ILE A 54 -7.09 3.46 5.65
CA ILE A 54 -6.45 3.48 4.33
C ILE A 54 -6.47 4.93 3.83
N ARG A 55 -5.30 5.53 3.60
CA ARG A 55 -5.18 6.89 3.10
C ARG A 55 -4.73 6.89 1.65
N ASN A 56 -5.55 7.48 0.78
CA ASN A 56 -5.15 7.73 -0.59
C ASN A 56 -4.38 9.05 -0.65
N LEU A 57 -3.06 9.01 -0.78
CA LEU A 57 -2.23 10.21 -0.93
C LEU A 57 -1.99 10.57 -2.40
N SER A 58 -2.66 9.88 -3.33
CA SER A 58 -2.57 10.16 -4.76
C SER A 58 -3.66 11.14 -5.19
N GLY A 59 -3.38 11.92 -6.23
CA GLY A 59 -4.34 12.85 -6.83
C GLY A 59 -5.43 12.19 -7.68
N ARG A 60 -5.62 10.87 -7.58
CA ARG A 60 -6.61 10.10 -8.36
C ARG A 60 -7.47 9.26 -7.43
N PRO A 61 -8.77 9.11 -7.69
CA PRO A 61 -9.62 8.21 -6.92
C PRO A 61 -9.15 6.76 -7.10
N LEU A 62 -9.28 5.98 -6.04
CA LEU A 62 -9.02 4.54 -6.01
C LEU A 62 -10.34 3.82 -5.77
N ILE A 63 -10.57 2.71 -6.46
CA ILE A 63 -11.72 1.84 -6.18
C ILE A 63 -11.15 0.62 -5.47
N LEU A 64 -11.46 0.48 -4.18
CA LEU A 64 -11.13 -0.69 -3.38
C LEU A 64 -12.20 -1.74 -3.62
N SER A 65 -11.82 -2.83 -4.27
CA SER A 65 -12.74 -3.93 -4.57
C SER A 65 -12.70 -5.04 -3.52
N TYR A 66 -11.54 -5.25 -2.90
CA TYR A 66 -11.36 -6.30 -1.91
C TYR A 66 -10.18 -6.01 -0.98
N TRP A 67 -10.22 -6.52 0.25
CA TRP A 67 -9.12 -6.43 1.20
C TRP A 67 -8.95 -7.73 1.97
N GLU A 68 -7.73 -8.02 2.42
CA GLU A 68 -7.43 -9.19 3.26
C GLU A 68 -6.47 -8.77 4.36
N LEU A 69 -6.75 -9.17 5.62
CA LEU A 69 -5.79 -9.09 6.70
C LEU A 69 -4.96 -10.36 6.77
N GLN A 70 -3.65 -10.17 6.77
CA GLN A 70 -2.66 -11.23 6.63
C GLN A 70 -1.64 -11.17 7.76
N LEU A 71 -1.40 -12.32 8.38
CA LEU A 71 -0.32 -12.54 9.33
C LEU A 71 0.90 -13.12 8.62
N ARG A 72 2.05 -12.46 8.78
CA ARG A 72 3.31 -12.98 8.24
C ARG A 72 3.90 -14.02 9.19
N HIS A 73 4.33 -15.14 8.61
CA HIS A 73 5.00 -16.24 9.27
C HIS A 73 6.34 -16.52 8.61
N GLY A 74 7.34 -16.87 9.40
CA GLY A 74 8.67 -17.22 8.92
C GLY A 74 9.55 -16.01 8.54
N ARG A 75 10.80 -16.29 8.22
CA ARG A 75 11.79 -15.28 7.82
C ARG A 75 11.92 -15.24 6.31
N TRP A 76 12.29 -14.07 5.79
CA TRP A 76 12.60 -13.92 4.37
C TRP A 76 13.75 -14.87 3.99
N PRO A 77 13.73 -15.55 2.82
CA PRO A 77 12.78 -15.45 1.71
C PRO A 77 11.56 -16.37 1.80
N CYS A 78 11.52 -17.34 2.71
CA CYS A 78 10.43 -18.32 2.85
C CYS A 78 9.22 -17.81 3.65
N ALA A 79 9.01 -16.50 3.70
CA ALA A 79 7.94 -15.90 4.46
C ALA A 79 6.58 -16.28 3.87
N ARG A 80 5.71 -16.87 4.70
CA ARG A 80 4.32 -17.21 4.35
C ARG A 80 3.38 -16.17 4.92
N TYR A 81 2.26 -15.95 4.26
CA TYR A 81 1.22 -15.03 4.69
C TYR A 81 -0.05 -15.82 4.86
N ASN A 82 -0.66 -15.77 6.04
CA ASN A 82 -1.93 -16.43 6.30
C ASN A 82 -3.02 -15.36 6.41
N THR A 83 -4.05 -15.46 5.58
CA THR A 83 -5.23 -14.60 5.66
C THR A 83 -6.11 -15.10 6.79
N PHE A 84 -6.46 -14.23 7.72
CA PHE A 84 -7.35 -14.59 8.84
C PHE A 84 -8.66 -13.80 8.83
N GLN A 85 -8.70 -12.66 8.13
CA GLN A 85 -9.91 -11.86 7.97
C GLN A 85 -9.98 -11.31 6.55
N SER A 86 -11.18 -11.33 6.00
CA SER A 86 -11.54 -10.82 4.69
C SER A 86 -13.00 -10.37 4.74
N PRO A 87 -13.44 -9.42 3.90
CA PRO A 87 -14.83 -9.02 3.85
C PRO A 87 -15.68 -10.22 3.42
N GLU A 88 -16.91 -10.30 3.95
CA GLU A 88 -17.86 -11.31 3.51
C GLU A 88 -18.24 -11.09 2.05
N LEU A 89 -18.61 -12.17 1.36
CA LEU A 89 -18.92 -12.14 -0.08
C LEU A 89 -20.06 -11.17 -0.44
N ASP A 90 -20.95 -10.89 0.51
CA ASP A 90 -22.07 -9.96 0.35
C ASP A 90 -21.68 -8.49 0.63
N GLU A 91 -20.51 -8.24 1.24
CA GLU A 91 -19.96 -6.90 1.49
C GLU A 91 -19.03 -6.41 0.37
N LEU A 92 -18.97 -7.12 -0.77
CA LEU A 92 -18.16 -6.78 -1.95
C LEU A 92 -18.71 -5.57 -2.73
N VAL A 93 -18.94 -4.47 -2.02
CA VAL A 93 -19.27 -3.17 -2.59
C VAL A 93 -17.96 -2.46 -2.92
N ASP A 94 -17.74 -2.22 -4.22
CA ASP A 94 -16.64 -1.41 -4.73
C ASP A 94 -16.63 -0.04 -4.03
N SER A 95 -15.69 0.13 -3.11
CA SER A 95 -15.60 1.31 -2.26
C SER A 95 -14.68 2.34 -2.91
N ARG A 96 -15.25 3.46 -3.32
CA ARG A 96 -14.49 4.55 -3.95
C ARG A 96 -13.83 5.43 -2.89
N ILE A 97 -12.51 5.44 -2.88
CA ILE A 97 -11.66 6.29 -2.05
C ILE A 97 -11.25 7.51 -2.89
N GLU A 98 -11.73 8.68 -2.50
CA GLU A 98 -11.41 9.94 -3.20
C GLU A 98 -9.91 10.32 -3.09
N PRO A 99 -9.40 11.18 -3.99
CA PRO A 99 -8.05 11.74 -3.88
C PRO A 99 -7.83 12.41 -2.52
N TYR A 100 -6.65 12.20 -1.94
CA TYR A 100 -6.25 12.82 -0.66
C TYR A 100 -7.22 12.54 0.50
N SER A 101 -8.02 11.48 0.41
CA SER A 101 -9.00 11.11 1.43
C SER A 101 -8.56 9.87 2.22
N SER A 102 -9.26 9.64 3.32
CA SER A 102 -9.07 8.47 4.18
C SER A 102 -10.32 7.60 4.15
N TYR A 103 -10.12 6.28 4.19
CA TYR A 103 -11.16 5.27 4.25
C TYR A 103 -10.92 4.38 5.49
N PRO A 104 -11.75 4.49 6.53
CA PRO A 104 -11.60 3.68 7.73
C PRO A 104 -12.23 2.30 7.52
N LEU A 105 -11.46 1.24 7.80
CA LEU A 105 -11.95 -0.10 8.03
C LEU A 105 -12.10 -0.27 9.55
N VAL A 106 -13.35 -0.38 10.02
CA VAL A 106 -13.68 -0.52 11.43
C VAL A 106 -13.99 -1.99 11.72
N PHE A 107 -13.33 -2.54 12.72
CA PHE A 107 -13.43 -3.91 13.18
C PHE A 107 -13.96 -3.88 14.62
N SER A 108 -15.28 -3.88 14.78
CA SER A 108 -15.98 -3.78 16.07
C SER A 108 -16.85 -5.01 16.31
N GLU A 109 -17.20 -5.26 17.56
CA GLU A 109 -18.13 -6.33 17.97
C GLU A 109 -17.69 -7.71 17.45
N ALA A 110 -18.46 -8.34 16.55
CA ALA A 110 -18.20 -9.67 16.01
C ALA A 110 -16.92 -9.74 15.16
N ASP A 111 -16.51 -8.61 14.57
CA ASP A 111 -15.29 -8.48 13.76
C ASP A 111 -14.08 -8.00 14.55
N HIS A 112 -14.25 -7.75 15.86
CA HIS A 112 -13.15 -7.36 16.73
C HIS A 112 -12.15 -8.51 16.87
N PHE A 113 -10.95 -8.31 16.32
CA PHE A 113 -9.86 -9.27 16.46
C PHE A 113 -8.96 -8.91 17.65
N ASP A 114 -8.60 -9.91 18.45
CA ASP A 114 -7.67 -9.75 19.57
C ASP A 114 -6.24 -9.48 19.09
N TRP A 115 -5.85 -8.21 19.09
CA TRP A 115 -4.49 -7.78 18.76
C TRP A 115 -3.49 -7.96 19.90
N ASP A 116 -3.97 -8.09 21.14
CA ASP A 116 -3.16 -8.11 22.37
C ASP A 116 -2.95 -9.52 22.97
N LYS A 117 -3.96 -10.41 22.92
CA LYS A 117 -3.98 -11.61 23.80
C LYS A 117 -3.58 -12.96 23.19
N GLY A 118 -3.24 -13.06 21.91
CA GLY A 118 -2.67 -14.33 21.42
C GLY A 118 -2.53 -14.52 19.91
N ALA A 119 -3.36 -13.88 19.08
CA ALA A 119 -3.32 -14.10 17.62
C ALA A 119 -2.18 -13.34 16.92
N LEU A 120 -1.78 -12.20 17.49
CA LEU A 120 -0.84 -11.24 16.89
C LEU A 120 0.50 -11.10 17.65
N ILE A 121 0.65 -11.79 18.79
CA ILE A 121 1.87 -11.74 19.62
C ILE A 121 3.09 -12.16 18.79
N GLY A 122 4.04 -11.24 18.63
CA GLY A 122 5.28 -11.43 17.86
C GLY A 122 5.11 -11.59 16.34
N ARG A 123 3.92 -11.35 15.77
CA ARG A 123 3.68 -11.50 14.32
C ARG A 123 3.27 -10.18 13.68
N PRO A 124 4.00 -9.70 12.65
CA PRO A 124 3.63 -8.47 11.97
C PRO A 124 2.37 -8.67 11.13
N LEU A 125 1.45 -7.71 11.27
CA LEU A 125 0.20 -7.63 10.54
C LEU A 125 0.40 -6.89 9.22
N TYR A 126 -0.13 -7.47 8.16
CA TYR A 126 -0.17 -6.89 6.83
C TYR A 126 -1.61 -6.80 6.35
N ILE A 127 -1.89 -5.80 5.55
CA ILE A 127 -3.13 -5.69 4.79
C ILE A 127 -2.81 -5.84 3.32
N ARG A 128 -3.55 -6.69 2.62
CA ARG A 128 -3.50 -6.82 1.18
C ARG A 128 -4.70 -6.15 0.59
N LEU A 129 -4.48 -5.13 -0.24
CA LEU A 129 -5.51 -4.32 -0.85
C LEU A 129 -5.60 -4.63 -2.34
N HIS A 130 -6.81 -4.85 -2.82
CA HIS A 130 -7.13 -5.08 -4.22
C HIS A 130 -7.88 -3.87 -4.75
N PHE A 131 -7.21 -3.09 -5.59
CA PHE A 131 -7.81 -1.95 -6.27
C PHE A 131 -8.19 -2.31 -7.70
N ALA A 132 -9.34 -1.84 -8.18
CA ALA A 132 -9.79 -2.07 -9.55
C ALA A 132 -8.72 -1.62 -10.57
N GLY A 133 -8.38 -2.51 -11.51
CA GLY A 133 -7.39 -2.25 -12.56
C GLY A 133 -5.93 -2.17 -12.06
N ARG A 134 -5.63 -2.56 -10.82
CA ARG A 134 -4.26 -2.58 -10.27
C ARG A 134 -3.89 -3.95 -9.73
N ARG A 135 -2.59 -4.19 -9.58
CA ARG A 135 -2.08 -5.39 -8.90
C ARG A 135 -2.34 -5.27 -7.39
N PRO A 136 -2.65 -6.39 -6.71
CA PRO A 136 -2.81 -6.39 -5.27
C PRO A 136 -1.55 -5.87 -4.57
N THR A 137 -1.73 -4.93 -3.65
CA THR A 137 -0.63 -4.31 -2.91
C THR A 137 -0.69 -4.77 -1.46
N ARG A 138 0.43 -5.29 -0.95
CA ARG A 138 0.56 -5.68 0.45
C ARG A 138 1.27 -4.57 1.21
N LEU A 139 0.62 -4.07 2.24
CA LEU A 139 1.11 -2.99 3.08
C LEU A 139 1.24 -3.47 4.52
N PHE A 140 2.26 -2.97 5.19
CA PHE A 140 2.50 -3.25 6.60
C PHE A 140 1.56 -2.40 7.46
N VAL A 141 0.93 -3.01 8.45
CA VAL A 141 -0.01 -2.33 9.36
C VAL A 141 0.61 -2.18 10.73
N TYR A 142 1.06 -3.28 11.32
CA TYR A 142 1.51 -3.32 12.72
C TYR A 142 2.68 -4.29 12.90
N PRO A 143 3.72 -3.92 13.68
CA PRO A 143 4.91 -4.75 13.87
C PRO A 143 4.68 -6.07 14.62
N GLY A 144 3.61 -6.18 15.40
CA GLY A 144 3.52 -7.20 16.45
C GLY A 144 4.27 -6.72 17.69
N SER A 145 3.67 -6.89 18.86
CA SER A 145 4.31 -6.65 20.17
C SER A 145 4.94 -7.93 20.73
#